data_AF-A0A1I7YWM9-F1
#
_entry.id   AF-A0A1I7YWM9-F1
#
_cell.length_a   1.000
_cell.length_b   1.000
_cell.length_c   1.000
_cell.angle_alpha   90.00
_cell.angle_beta   90.00
_cell.angle_gamma   90.00
#
_symmetry.space_group_name_H-M   'P 1'
#
loop_
_entity.id
_entity.type
_entity.pdbx_description
1 polymer ?
#
loop_
_entity_poly.entity_id
_entity_poly.type
_entity_poly.pdbx_seq_one_letter_code
_entity_poly.pdbx_strand_id
1 'polypeptide(L)'
;MASKENNEKSQASETNKGSNSCNTPKDTAKEPMEMAASGSGSQERGVFNRLYMKFGERVGTVKTSDFSDDFIALAKDADTYKDIIFDLSRSIMKALQHNRKFFDANEGSAMECEAPPGLDPFEVLAKSFVNVRNVFPCAKTMQVCENAVLQMAKAHRQLQMRGRNYTRRIRKFLNVTWMEWNEEREKLLKLRQEMDFARHEYTGHPDVGQQKKVEAAEALFRKQYERVYKQLSTLPEIMESHRLDVIYVLYELAEYNSACAVAAQPVANLCHD
;
A
#
# COMPACT_ATOMS: atom_id res chain seq x y z
N MET A 1 -65.29 -41.21 -14.41
CA MET A 1 -64.51 -42.48 -14.48
C MET A 1 -63.08 -42.13 -14.12
N ALA A 2 -62.73 -42.28 -12.83
CA ALA A 2 -61.81 -43.30 -12.30
C ALA A 2 -60.33 -42.93 -12.55
N SER A 3 -59.61 -42.43 -11.53
CA SER A 3 -58.72 -43.22 -10.62
C SER A 3 -57.40 -43.60 -11.32
N LYS A 4 -56.16 -43.38 -10.85
CA LYS A 4 -55.45 -43.37 -9.56
C LYS A 4 -54.11 -42.63 -9.78
N GLU A 5 -53.56 -41.82 -8.88
CA GLU A 5 -52.90 -42.14 -7.59
C GLU A 5 -51.53 -42.86 -7.65
N ASN A 6 -50.59 -42.24 -6.91
CA ASN A 6 -49.47 -42.78 -6.11
C ASN A 6 -48.04 -42.82 -6.69
N ASN A 7 -47.07 -42.10 -6.09
CA ASN A 7 -46.34 -42.32 -4.80
C ASN A 7 -45.21 -43.38 -5.02
N GLU A 8 -44.02 -43.39 -4.42
CA GLU A 8 -43.34 -42.68 -3.32
C GLU A 8 -41.92 -43.29 -3.22
N LYS A 9 -40.92 -42.57 -2.67
CA LYS A 9 -39.81 -43.07 -1.79
C LYS A 9 -38.82 -44.13 -2.38
N SER A 10 -37.58 -44.34 -1.93
CA SER A 10 -36.79 -43.98 -0.74
C SER A 10 -35.33 -44.47 -0.91
N GLN A 11 -34.41 -43.90 -0.10
CA GLN A 11 -33.24 -44.50 0.61
C GLN A 11 -32.08 -45.14 -0.22
N ALA A 12 -30.80 -44.80 -0.05
CA ALA A 12 -29.87 -44.73 1.10
C ALA A 12 -29.31 -46.09 1.58
N SER A 13 -27.96 -46.26 1.49
CA SER A 13 -27.03 -46.99 2.40
C SER A 13 -25.68 -47.24 1.65
N GLU A 14 -24.50 -46.76 2.11
CA GLU A 14 -23.56 -47.44 3.04
C GLU A 14 -23.12 -48.85 2.56
N THR A 15 -21.88 -49.36 2.63
CA THR A 15 -20.64 -49.23 3.43
C THR A 15 -19.52 -50.00 2.64
N ASN A 16 -18.20 -49.89 2.80
CA ASN A 16 -17.33 -50.49 3.85
C ASN A 16 -15.85 -50.34 3.36
N LYS A 17 -14.90 -49.75 4.12
CA LYS A 17 -13.97 -50.30 5.15
C LYS A 17 -12.85 -51.27 4.70
N GLY A 18 -11.64 -50.95 5.17
CA GLY A 18 -10.56 -51.89 5.57
C GLY A 18 -9.16 -51.45 5.07
N SER A 19 -8.33 -50.68 5.81
CA SER A 19 -7.42 -51.06 6.94
C SER A 19 -6.24 -51.96 6.49
N ASN A 20 -4.96 -51.85 6.91
CA ASN A 20 -4.39 -51.34 8.16
C ASN A 20 -2.83 -51.35 8.11
N SER A 21 -2.16 -50.45 8.89
CA SER A 21 -1.02 -50.67 9.84
C SER A 21 0.33 -51.32 9.36
N CYS A 22 1.55 -51.08 9.88
CA CYS A 22 2.27 -50.10 10.73
C CYS A 22 3.74 -50.61 10.92
N ASN A 23 4.66 -49.70 11.33
CA ASN A 23 5.93 -49.89 12.09
C ASN A 23 7.28 -49.58 11.42
N THR A 24 8.04 -48.72 12.12
CA THR A 24 9.46 -48.28 12.01
C THR A 24 10.42 -49.22 12.78
N PRO A 25 11.79 -49.21 12.63
CA PRO A 25 12.70 -48.17 13.22
C PRO A 25 14.11 -47.92 12.57
N LYS A 26 14.67 -46.73 12.87
CA LYS A 26 16.09 -46.28 13.10
C LYS A 26 17.31 -46.87 12.33
N ASP A 27 18.12 -46.00 11.68
CA ASP A 27 19.42 -45.43 12.15
C ASP A 27 20.40 -44.98 11.02
N THR A 28 21.17 -43.92 11.31
CA THR A 28 22.51 -43.51 10.79
C THR A 28 22.74 -42.89 9.39
N ALA A 29 23.06 -41.58 9.42
CA ALA A 29 24.21 -40.85 8.84
C ALA A 29 24.63 -41.02 7.36
N LYS A 30 24.61 -39.91 6.59
CA LYS A 30 25.77 -39.23 5.94
C LYS A 30 25.30 -38.21 4.88
N GLU A 31 25.81 -36.98 4.97
CA GLU A 31 25.87 -36.02 3.85
C GLU A 31 26.82 -36.54 2.74
N PRO A 32 26.67 -36.04 1.51
CA PRO A 32 27.67 -35.07 1.05
C PRO A 32 27.11 -33.88 0.24
N MET A 33 27.84 -32.76 0.33
CA MET A 33 27.84 -31.60 -0.57
C MET A 33 27.98 -31.98 -2.05
N GLU A 34 27.28 -31.26 -2.95
CA GLU A 34 27.92 -30.68 -4.15
C GLU A 34 27.10 -29.55 -4.79
N MET A 35 27.81 -28.68 -5.51
CA MET A 35 27.45 -27.34 -5.97
C MET A 35 26.74 -27.26 -7.33
N ALA A 36 25.91 -26.20 -7.45
CA ALA A 36 25.72 -25.26 -8.58
C ALA A 36 25.57 -25.72 -10.05
N ALA A 37 24.46 -25.25 -10.68
CA ALA A 37 24.38 -24.54 -11.98
C ALA A 37 22.89 -24.35 -12.35
N SER A 38 22.29 -23.17 -12.24
CA SER A 38 22.27 -22.02 -13.17
C SER A 38 21.30 -22.14 -14.36
N GLY A 39 20.41 -21.14 -14.49
CA GLY A 39 19.61 -20.80 -15.68
C GLY A 39 18.11 -20.79 -15.36
N SER A 40 17.30 -19.78 -15.65
CA SER A 40 17.43 -18.51 -16.38
C SER A 40 16.08 -17.78 -16.25
N GLY A 41 16.03 -16.46 -16.11
CA GLY A 41 14.77 -15.71 -16.30
C GLY A 41 14.62 -14.47 -15.44
N SER A 42 15.16 -13.37 -15.95
CA SER A 42 15.02 -11.98 -15.49
C SER A 42 13.58 -11.54 -15.21
N GLN A 43 13.31 -11.14 -13.97
CA GLN A 43 12.47 -9.98 -13.66
C GLN A 43 12.89 -9.42 -12.30
N GLU A 44 13.70 -8.37 -12.33
CA GLU A 44 14.07 -7.56 -11.17
C GLU A 44 12.82 -6.86 -10.62
N ARG A 45 11.99 -7.60 -9.90
CA ARG A 45 11.02 -7.03 -8.97
C ARG A 45 11.84 -6.58 -7.77
N GLY A 46 11.86 -5.27 -7.54
CA GLY A 46 12.52 -4.64 -6.40
C GLY A 46 12.32 -5.45 -5.13
N VAL A 47 13.38 -6.17 -4.75
CA VAL A 47 13.50 -6.93 -3.51
C VAL A 47 13.71 -5.88 -2.43
N PHE A 48 12.67 -5.14 -2.09
CA PHE A 48 12.63 -4.42 -0.83
C PHE A 48 12.64 -5.50 0.26
N ASN A 49 13.82 -5.72 0.82
CA ASN A 49 14.01 -6.46 2.04
C ASN A 49 12.96 -5.99 3.04
N ARG A 50 11.89 -6.77 3.19
CA ARG A 50 10.99 -6.68 4.34
C ARG A 50 11.81 -7.11 5.56
N LEU A 51 12.63 -6.19 6.06
CA LEU A 51 13.04 -6.22 7.45
C LEU A 51 11.77 -5.93 8.25
N TYR A 52 10.98 -6.97 8.47
CA TYR A 52 10.16 -7.01 9.66
C TYR A 52 11.11 -6.70 10.81
N MET A 53 10.95 -5.54 11.46
CA MET A 53 11.43 -5.36 12.82
C MET A 53 10.67 -6.40 13.66
N LYS A 54 11.16 -7.65 13.66
CA LYS A 54 10.74 -8.71 14.57
C LYS A 54 11.30 -8.34 15.94
N PHE A 55 10.72 -7.31 16.56
CA PHE A 55 10.91 -6.97 17.96
C PHE A 55 10.29 -8.02 18.90
N GLY A 56 9.68 -9.10 18.39
CA GLY A 56 8.91 -10.05 19.20
C GLY A 56 9.22 -11.54 19.04
N GLU A 57 10.05 -11.98 18.09
CA GLU A 57 10.36 -13.41 17.94
C GLU A 57 11.80 -13.68 18.40
N ARG A 58 11.90 -14.28 19.59
CA ARG A 58 13.06 -14.94 20.19
C ARG A 58 14.18 -15.27 19.19
N VAL A 59 15.10 -14.33 18.98
CA VAL A 59 16.45 -14.64 18.54
C VAL A 59 17.24 -14.86 19.83
N GLY A 60 17.78 -16.07 19.97
CA GLY A 60 18.22 -16.66 21.23
C GLY A 60 18.90 -15.69 22.21
N THR A 61 18.42 -15.68 23.45
CA THR A 61 19.14 -15.21 24.65
C THR A 61 19.81 -13.82 24.60
N VAL A 62 19.47 -12.95 23.65
CA VAL A 62 19.91 -11.55 23.64
C VAL A 62 18.73 -10.70 24.07
N LYS A 63 18.78 -10.18 25.30
CA LYS A 63 17.71 -9.35 25.86
C LYS A 63 17.43 -8.18 24.91
N THR A 64 16.17 -7.96 24.55
CA THR A 64 15.65 -6.73 23.95
C THR A 64 15.68 -5.54 24.93
N SER A 65 16.63 -5.51 25.87
CA SER A 65 16.62 -4.65 27.07
C SER A 65 16.90 -3.17 26.82
N ASP A 66 17.30 -2.79 25.61
CA ASP A 66 17.94 -1.48 25.38
C ASP A 66 17.03 -0.48 24.66
N PHE A 67 15.84 -0.92 24.23
CA PHE A 67 14.80 -0.02 23.71
C PHE A 67 13.68 0.10 24.73
N SER A 68 13.17 1.31 24.94
CA SER A 68 12.00 1.48 25.79
C SER A 68 10.75 0.91 25.12
N ASP A 69 9.78 0.48 25.93
CA ASP A 69 8.48 0.01 25.42
C ASP A 69 7.80 1.09 24.56
N ASP A 70 7.92 2.36 24.95
CA ASP A 70 7.42 3.51 24.18
C ASP A 70 8.05 3.60 22.78
N PHE A 71 9.36 3.38 22.66
CA PHE A 71 10.02 3.38 21.35
C PHE A 71 9.54 2.23 20.47
N ILE A 72 9.38 1.04 21.04
CA ILE A 72 8.89 -0.13 20.32
C ILE A 72 7.46 0.12 19.83
N ALA A 73 6.61 0.71 20.68
CA ALA A 73 5.25 1.09 20.30
C ALA A 73 5.25 2.10 19.15
N LEU A 74 6.03 3.19 19.27
CA LEU A 74 6.14 4.21 18.22
C LEU A 74 6.65 3.64 16.88
N ALA A 75 7.63 2.74 16.91
CA ALA A 75 8.16 2.10 15.70
C ALA A 75 7.09 1.23 15.03
N LYS A 76 6.33 0.47 15.82
CA LYS A 76 5.22 -0.37 15.33
C LYS A 76 4.09 0.47 14.75
N ASP A 77 3.75 1.58 15.41
CA ASP A 77 2.72 2.50 14.92
C ASP A 77 3.14 3.14 13.60
N ALA A 78 4.41 3.51 13.46
CA ALA A 78 4.96 4.06 12.22
C ALA A 78 4.91 3.05 11.06
N ASP A 79 5.31 1.80 11.29
CA ASP A 79 5.23 0.72 10.29
C ASP A 79 3.78 0.47 9.87
N THR A 80 2.88 0.35 10.84
CA THR A 80 1.44 0.15 10.61
C THR A 80 0.84 1.31 9.81
N TYR A 81 1.18 2.54 10.20
CA TYR A 81 0.70 3.73 9.52
C TYR A 81 1.17 3.81 8.07
N LYS A 82 2.45 3.47 7.80
CA LYS A 82 2.98 3.47 6.44
C LYS A 82 2.22 2.50 5.53
N ASP A 83 1.81 1.35 6.03
CA ASP A 83 1.01 0.39 5.23
C ASP A 83 -0.41 0.91 5.00
N ILE A 84 -1.05 1.45 6.05
CA ILE A 84 -2.38 2.07 5.93
C ILE A 84 -2.38 3.21 4.92
N ILE A 85 -1.41 4.13 5.01
CA ILE A 85 -1.40 5.31 4.15
C ILE A 85 -1.05 4.96 2.69
N PHE A 86 -0.27 3.89 2.47
CA PHE A 86 -0.02 3.35 1.12
C PHE A 86 -1.29 2.74 0.50
N ASP A 87 -2.09 2.03 1.28
CA ASP A 87 -3.36 1.49 0.79
C ASP A 87 -4.42 2.58 0.57
N LEU A 88 -4.43 3.58 1.44
CA LEU A 88 -5.28 4.75 1.30
C LEU A 88 -4.91 5.55 0.05
N SER A 89 -3.61 5.75 -0.23
CA SER A 89 -3.17 6.49 -1.41
C SER A 89 -3.62 5.80 -2.70
N ARG A 90 -3.51 4.46 -2.79
CA ARG A 90 -4.06 3.68 -3.92
C ARG A 90 -5.56 3.86 -4.07
N SER A 91 -6.28 3.94 -2.96
CA SER A 91 -7.74 4.11 -2.95
C SER A 91 -8.13 5.51 -3.43
N ILE A 92 -7.40 6.55 -3.00
CA ILE A 92 -7.59 7.92 -3.49
C ILE A 92 -7.33 8.00 -5.00
N MET A 93 -6.26 7.38 -5.50
CA MET A 93 -5.97 7.36 -6.95
C MET A 93 -7.12 6.77 -7.76
N LYS A 94 -7.70 5.65 -7.31
CA LYS A 94 -8.84 5.01 -7.97
C LYS A 94 -10.09 5.90 -7.99
N ALA A 95 -10.27 6.75 -6.98
CA ALA A 95 -11.38 7.70 -6.92
C ALA A 95 -11.15 8.92 -7.84
N LEU A 96 -9.91 9.39 -7.96
CA LEU A 96 -9.57 10.54 -8.81
C LEU A 96 -9.50 10.15 -10.30
N GLN A 97 -9.04 8.93 -10.61
CA GLN A 97 -8.88 8.40 -11.95
C GLN A 97 -9.71 7.14 -12.14
N HIS A 98 -10.86 7.28 -12.79
CA HIS A 98 -11.78 6.16 -13.04
C HIS A 98 -11.20 5.14 -14.04
N ASN A 99 -10.30 5.57 -14.95
CA ASN A 99 -9.71 4.68 -15.93
C ASN A 99 -8.39 4.07 -15.41
N ARG A 100 -8.46 2.78 -15.07
CA ARG A 100 -7.31 1.99 -14.57
C ARG A 100 -6.13 1.88 -15.54
N LYS A 101 -6.31 2.21 -16.82
CA LYS A 101 -5.20 2.20 -17.79
C LYS A 101 -4.19 3.31 -17.57
N PHE A 102 -4.55 4.36 -16.82
CA PHE A 102 -3.72 5.55 -16.65
C PHE A 102 -2.98 5.59 -15.30
N PHE A 103 -3.06 4.53 -14.50
CA PHE A 103 -2.26 4.41 -13.28
C PHE A 103 -1.88 2.96 -13.03
N ASP A 104 -0.68 2.72 -12.51
CA ASP A 104 -0.31 1.39 -12.02
C ASP A 104 -0.95 1.16 -10.64
N ALA A 105 -1.84 0.17 -10.54
CA ALA A 105 -2.50 -0.19 -9.30
C ALA A 105 -1.53 -0.76 -8.23
N ASN A 106 -0.32 -1.13 -8.64
CA ASN A 106 0.75 -1.56 -7.75
C ASN A 106 1.55 -0.38 -7.18
N GLU A 107 1.41 0.81 -7.75
CA GLU A 107 2.12 2.03 -7.32
C GLU A 107 1.18 2.98 -6.57
N GLY A 108 1.26 2.96 -5.23
CA GLY A 108 0.50 3.89 -4.38
C GLY A 108 1.23 5.20 -4.07
N SER A 109 2.56 5.24 -4.21
CA SER A 109 3.37 6.34 -3.68
C SER A 109 3.53 7.51 -4.65
N ALA A 110 3.52 7.28 -5.96
CA ALA A 110 3.64 8.33 -6.97
C ALA A 110 2.35 9.17 -7.13
N MET A 111 1.20 8.52 -6.93
CA MET A 111 -0.16 9.05 -7.10
C MET A 111 -0.36 9.88 -8.37
N GLU A 112 0.11 9.35 -9.49
CA GLU A 112 -0.16 9.90 -10.82
C GLU A 112 -1.58 9.53 -11.22
N CYS A 113 -2.46 10.54 -11.27
CA CYS A 113 -3.90 10.36 -11.48
C CYS A 113 -4.40 11.07 -12.74
N GLU A 114 -3.57 11.87 -13.39
CA GLU A 114 -3.98 12.68 -14.53
C GLU A 114 -4.07 11.81 -15.78
N ALA A 115 -5.20 11.87 -16.49
CA ALA A 115 -5.29 11.25 -17.80
C ALA A 115 -4.33 11.95 -18.77
N PRO A 116 -3.73 11.27 -19.76
CA PRO A 116 -3.00 11.98 -20.81
C PRO A 116 -3.92 12.95 -21.58
N PRO A 117 -3.38 14.03 -22.18
CA PRO A 117 -4.18 14.97 -22.97
C PRO A 117 -4.99 14.27 -24.07
N GLY A 118 -6.29 14.55 -24.15
CA GLY A 118 -7.18 13.99 -25.17
C GLY A 118 -7.62 12.55 -24.95
N LEU A 119 -7.18 11.90 -23.86
CA LEU A 119 -7.53 10.52 -23.48
C LEU A 119 -8.43 10.44 -22.24
N ASP A 120 -8.85 11.58 -21.69
CA ASP A 120 -9.87 11.60 -20.66
C ASP A 120 -11.19 10.99 -21.20
N PRO A 121 -11.90 10.14 -20.43
CA PRO A 121 -13.11 9.48 -20.92
C PRO A 121 -14.16 10.45 -21.46
N PHE A 122 -14.32 11.62 -20.83
CA PHE A 122 -15.28 12.62 -21.28
C PHE A 122 -14.77 13.37 -22.52
N GLU A 123 -13.46 13.63 -22.63
CA GLU A 123 -12.89 14.20 -23.87
C GLU A 123 -13.06 13.27 -25.07
N VAL A 124 -12.87 11.97 -24.87
CA VAL A 124 -13.09 10.94 -25.90
C VAL A 124 -14.56 10.87 -26.30
N LEU A 125 -15.46 10.95 -25.31
CA LEU A 125 -16.90 10.96 -25.57
C LEU A 125 -17.35 12.23 -26.32
N ALA A 126 -16.83 13.41 -25.96
CA ALA A 126 -17.13 14.66 -26.66
C ALA A 126 -16.71 14.61 -28.14
N LYS A 127 -15.51 14.11 -28.44
CA LYS A 127 -15.06 13.88 -29.83
C LYS A 127 -15.99 12.94 -30.59
N SER A 128 -16.55 11.94 -29.92
CA SER A 128 -17.48 10.99 -30.53
C SER A 128 -18.79 11.68 -30.96
N PHE A 129 -19.30 12.64 -30.18
CA PHE A 129 -20.49 13.42 -30.55
C PHE A 129 -20.27 14.27 -31.81
N VAL A 130 -19.09 14.87 -31.96
CA VAL A 130 -18.74 15.63 -33.17
C VAL A 130 -18.82 14.75 -34.42
N ASN A 131 -18.31 13.52 -34.34
CA ASN A 131 -18.27 12.58 -35.47
C ASN A 131 -19.67 12.10 -35.90
N VAL A 132 -20.57 11.87 -34.95
CA VAL A 132 -21.92 11.34 -35.25
C VAL A 132 -22.94 12.43 -35.57
N ARG A 133 -22.59 13.71 -35.34
CA ARG A 133 -23.49 14.86 -35.53
C ARG A 133 -24.10 14.94 -36.93
N ASN A 134 -23.33 14.56 -37.96
CA ASN A 134 -23.76 14.61 -39.36
C ASN A 134 -24.67 13.43 -39.75
N VAL A 135 -24.76 12.41 -38.90
CA VAL A 135 -25.55 11.19 -39.11
C VAL A 135 -26.85 11.23 -38.30
N PHE A 136 -26.86 11.98 -37.19
CA PHE A 136 -28.03 12.09 -36.33
C PHE A 136 -29.03 13.16 -36.81
N PRO A 137 -30.33 12.85 -36.84
CA PRO A 137 -31.36 13.78 -37.33
C PRO A 137 -31.55 15.01 -36.43
N CYS A 138 -31.13 14.96 -35.15
CA CYS A 138 -31.25 16.08 -34.22
C CYS A 138 -29.89 16.67 -33.83
N ALA A 139 -29.38 17.57 -34.68
CA ALA A 139 -28.11 18.28 -34.44
C ALA A 139 -28.11 19.14 -33.16
N LYS A 140 -29.27 19.61 -32.71
CA LYS A 140 -29.42 20.41 -31.48
C LYS A 140 -29.22 19.55 -30.22
N THR A 141 -29.85 18.39 -30.14
CA THR A 141 -29.64 17.41 -29.05
C THR A 141 -28.17 17.03 -28.95
N MET A 142 -27.53 16.72 -30.08
CA MET A 142 -26.10 16.37 -30.10
C MET A 142 -25.21 17.50 -29.56
N GLN A 143 -25.50 18.76 -29.89
CA GLN A 143 -24.74 19.90 -29.36
C GLN A 143 -24.90 20.04 -27.84
N VAL A 144 -26.10 19.81 -27.31
CA VAL A 144 -26.35 19.88 -25.85
C VAL A 144 -25.57 18.77 -25.14
N CYS A 145 -25.60 17.54 -25.66
CA CYS A 145 -24.82 16.42 -25.13
C CYS A 145 -23.31 16.68 -25.19
N GLU A 146 -22.81 17.19 -26.33
CA GLU A 146 -21.40 17.55 -26.51
C GLU A 146 -20.97 18.58 -25.45
N ASN A 147 -21.74 19.66 -25.29
CA ASN A 147 -21.44 20.71 -24.32
C ASN A 147 -21.43 20.17 -22.88
N ALA A 148 -22.40 19.34 -22.51
CA ALA A 148 -22.47 18.72 -21.19
C ALA A 148 -21.22 17.88 -20.90
N VAL A 149 -20.82 17.03 -21.84
CA VAL A 149 -19.65 16.17 -21.70
C VAL A 149 -18.34 16.96 -21.67
N LEU A 150 -18.22 18.06 -22.43
CA LEU A 150 -17.06 18.96 -22.34
C LEU A 150 -16.94 19.62 -20.96
N GLN A 151 -18.06 19.98 -20.32
CA GLN A 151 -18.03 20.50 -18.96
C GLN A 151 -17.64 19.41 -17.94
N MET A 152 -18.12 18.18 -18.10
CA MET A 152 -17.70 17.04 -17.28
C MET A 152 -16.22 16.74 -17.44
N ALA A 153 -15.67 16.80 -18.66
CA ALA A 153 -14.24 16.66 -18.92
C ALA A 153 -13.43 17.70 -18.15
N LYS A 154 -13.84 18.98 -18.24
CA LYS A 154 -13.18 20.07 -17.52
C LYS A 154 -13.21 19.85 -16.00
N ALA A 155 -14.35 19.42 -15.46
CA ALA A 155 -14.48 19.11 -14.03
C ALA A 155 -13.59 17.93 -13.63
N HIS A 156 -13.52 16.86 -14.43
CA HIS A 156 -12.69 15.69 -14.14
C HIS A 156 -11.20 16.04 -14.15
N ARG A 157 -10.75 16.86 -15.10
CA ARG A 157 -9.38 17.40 -15.13
C ARG A 157 -9.04 18.19 -13.87
N GLN A 158 -9.95 19.06 -13.43
CA GLN A 158 -9.76 19.84 -12.21
C GLN A 158 -9.67 18.95 -10.96
N LEU A 159 -10.54 17.94 -10.86
CA LEU A 159 -10.50 16.94 -9.80
C LEU A 159 -9.15 16.22 -9.75
N GLN A 160 -8.65 15.73 -10.89
CA GLN A 160 -7.37 15.01 -10.96
C GLN A 160 -6.22 15.90 -10.50
N MET A 161 -6.12 17.13 -11.01
CA MET A 161 -5.04 18.07 -10.67
C MET A 161 -5.09 18.48 -9.19
N ARG A 162 -6.26 18.92 -8.71
CA ARG A 162 -6.41 19.38 -7.32
C ARG A 162 -6.25 18.25 -6.33
N GLY A 163 -6.86 17.09 -6.61
CA GLY A 163 -6.68 15.88 -5.80
C GLY A 163 -5.22 15.46 -5.69
N ARG A 164 -4.45 15.51 -6.79
CA ARG A 164 -3.00 15.28 -6.77
C ARG A 164 -2.22 16.31 -5.93
N ASN A 165 -2.65 17.58 -5.94
CA ASN A 165 -2.04 18.63 -5.13
C ASN A 165 -2.29 18.41 -3.64
N TYR A 166 -3.52 18.06 -3.24
CA TYR A 166 -3.84 17.78 -1.84
C TYR A 166 -3.09 16.57 -1.31
N THR A 167 -2.83 15.54 -2.12
CA THR A 167 -2.10 14.36 -1.68
C THR A 167 -0.57 14.51 -1.69
N ARG A 168 -0.04 15.72 -1.94
CA ARG A 168 1.41 15.99 -2.02
C ARG A 168 2.16 15.55 -0.77
N ARG A 169 1.62 15.77 0.44
CA ARG A 169 2.32 15.41 1.69
C ARG A 169 2.35 13.91 1.90
N ILE A 170 1.24 13.22 1.62
CA ILE A 170 1.18 11.75 1.60
C ILE A 170 2.26 11.18 0.68
N ARG A 171 2.37 11.70 -0.55
CA ARG A 171 3.42 11.28 -1.50
C ARG A 171 4.82 11.53 -0.96
N LYS A 172 5.07 12.72 -0.40
CA LYS A 172 6.37 13.06 0.19
C LYS A 172 6.71 12.12 1.35
N PHE A 173 5.73 11.80 2.20
CA PHE A 173 5.94 10.88 3.31
C PHE A 173 6.35 9.50 2.81
N LEU A 174 5.60 8.92 1.87
CA LEU A 174 5.85 7.57 1.36
C LEU A 174 7.20 7.44 0.63
N ASN A 175 7.59 8.44 -0.17
CA ASN A 175 8.78 8.33 -1.02
C ASN A 175 10.06 8.92 -0.42
N VAL A 176 9.93 9.82 0.56
CA VAL A 176 11.08 10.55 1.12
C VAL A 176 11.17 10.32 2.63
N THR A 177 10.19 10.81 3.39
CA THR A 177 10.26 10.80 4.86
C THR A 177 10.36 9.38 5.41
N TRP A 178 9.60 8.44 4.87
CA TRP A 178 9.65 7.05 5.29
C TRP A 178 11.00 6.39 4.98
N MET A 179 11.57 6.69 3.82
CA MET A 179 12.88 6.16 3.41
C MET A 179 13.97 6.66 4.35
N GLU A 180 13.99 7.97 4.65
CA GLU A 180 14.90 8.58 5.61
C GLU A 180 14.75 7.97 7.01
N TRP A 181 13.52 7.75 7.48
CA TRP A 181 13.28 7.11 8.79
C TRP A 181 13.78 5.68 8.82
N ASN A 182 13.58 4.92 7.74
CA ASN A 182 14.04 3.55 7.65
C ASN A 182 15.57 3.47 7.63
N GLU A 183 16.26 4.35 6.91
CA GLU A 183 17.73 4.42 6.90
C GLU A 183 18.30 4.72 8.29
N GLU A 184 17.71 5.68 9.02
CA GLU A 184 18.16 6.03 10.38
C GLU A 184 17.88 4.90 11.38
N ARG A 185 16.78 4.14 11.20
CA ARG A 185 16.47 2.93 11.96
C ARG A 185 17.45 1.79 11.68
N GLU A 186 17.81 1.57 10.41
CA GLU A 186 18.82 0.56 10.05
C GLU A 186 20.19 0.90 10.63
N LYS A 187 20.57 2.18 10.60
CA LYS A 187 21.79 2.65 11.24
C LYS A 187 21.78 2.41 12.76
N LEU A 188 20.64 2.65 13.42
CA LEU A 188 20.48 2.37 14.84
C LEU A 188 20.69 0.88 15.16
N LEU A 189 20.16 -0.01 14.33
CA LEU A 189 20.35 -1.46 14.50
C LEU A 189 21.81 -1.88 14.34
N LYS A 190 22.54 -1.30 13.38
CA LYS A 190 23.98 -1.55 13.22
C LYS A 190 24.77 -1.09 14.46
N LEU A 191 24.51 0.12 14.94
CA LEU A 191 25.17 0.65 16.15
C LEU A 191 24.85 -0.18 17.40
N ARG A 192 23.63 -0.75 17.49
CA ARG A 192 23.29 -1.69 18.55
C ARG A 192 24.17 -2.95 18.50
N GLN A 193 24.33 -3.55 17.33
CA GLN A 193 25.17 -4.73 17.14
C GLN A 193 26.64 -4.45 17.49
N GLU A 194 27.16 -3.28 17.11
CA GLU A 194 28.52 -2.84 17.46
C GLU A 194 28.68 -2.65 18.98
N MET A 195 27.69 -2.06 19.65
CA MET A 195 27.66 -1.90 21.10
C MET A 195 27.60 -3.27 21.81
N ASP A 196 26.76 -4.19 21.35
CA ASP A 196 26.65 -5.55 21.89
C ASP A 196 27.99 -6.31 21.73
N PHE A 197 28.65 -6.15 20.59
CA PHE A 197 29.97 -6.72 20.35
C PHE A 197 31.03 -6.16 21.30
N ALA A 198 31.08 -4.84 21.49
CA ALA A 198 32.00 -4.20 22.42
C ALA A 198 31.78 -4.67 23.87
N ARG A 199 30.52 -4.79 24.30
CA ARG A 199 30.16 -5.31 25.64
C ARG A 199 30.61 -6.76 25.82
N HIS A 200 30.46 -7.58 24.79
CA HIS A 200 30.91 -8.96 24.81
C HIS A 200 32.43 -9.06 24.91
N GLU A 201 33.19 -8.29 24.11
CA GLU A 201 34.66 -8.23 24.20
C GLU A 201 35.13 -7.81 25.59
N TYR A 202 34.51 -6.78 26.19
CA TYR A 202 34.84 -6.32 27.53
C TYR A 202 34.55 -7.39 28.60
N THR A 203 33.44 -8.11 28.48
CA THR A 203 33.09 -9.19 29.43
C THR A 203 34.09 -10.35 29.35
N GLY A 204 34.56 -10.70 28.15
CA GLY A 204 35.56 -11.74 27.95
C GLY A 204 36.96 -11.33 28.40
N HIS A 205 37.35 -10.08 28.17
CA HIS A 205 38.67 -9.53 28.48
C HIS A 205 38.57 -8.10 29.04
N PRO A 206 38.29 -7.93 30.34
CA PRO A 206 38.15 -6.62 30.94
C PRO A 206 39.48 -5.86 30.93
N ASP A 207 39.54 -4.77 30.17
CA ASP A 207 40.67 -3.84 30.09
C ASP A 207 40.17 -2.40 29.92
N VAL A 208 40.98 -1.43 30.34
CA VAL A 208 40.68 0.01 30.24
C VAL A 208 40.46 0.43 28.78
N GLY A 209 41.21 -0.16 27.83
CA GLY A 209 41.03 0.10 26.40
C GLY A 209 39.66 -0.39 25.90
N GLN A 210 39.22 -1.56 26.37
CA GLN A 210 37.94 -2.14 25.98
C GLN A 210 36.76 -1.40 26.62
N GLN A 211 36.90 -0.95 27.88
CA GLN A 211 35.90 -0.11 28.53
C GLN A 211 35.65 1.19 27.73
N LYS A 212 36.71 1.85 27.26
CA LYS A 212 36.57 3.06 26.42
C LYS A 212 35.84 2.79 25.10
N LYS A 213 36.03 1.61 24.49
CA LYS A 213 35.28 1.24 23.28
C LYS A 213 33.80 1.04 23.57
N VAL A 214 33.46 0.40 24.68
CA VAL A 214 32.06 0.23 25.13
C VAL A 214 31.42 1.60 25.32
N GLU A 215 32.05 2.50 26.08
CA GLU A 215 31.53 3.85 26.34
C GLU A 215 31.33 4.64 25.04
N ALA A 216 32.26 4.53 24.08
CA ALA A 216 32.15 5.17 22.77
C ALA A 216 30.98 4.60 21.94
N ALA A 217 30.82 3.27 21.92
CA ALA A 217 29.73 2.62 21.20
C ALA A 217 28.35 2.96 21.80
N GLU A 218 28.25 2.98 23.14
CA GLU A 218 27.03 3.39 23.85
C GLU A 218 26.67 4.84 23.57
N ALA A 219 27.64 5.74 23.54
CA ALA A 219 27.42 7.15 23.21
C ALA A 219 26.89 7.33 21.78
N LEU A 220 27.43 6.59 20.80
CA LEU A 220 26.96 6.60 19.42
C LEU A 220 25.55 6.02 19.29
N PHE A 221 25.29 4.88 19.92
CA PHE A 221 23.98 4.25 19.96
C PHE A 221 22.92 5.20 20.56
N ARG A 222 23.19 5.79 21.73
CA ARG A 222 22.26 6.72 22.39
C ARG A 222 21.94 7.93 21.51
N LYS A 223 22.97 8.53 20.89
CA LYS A 223 22.78 9.68 19.99
C LYS A 223 21.88 9.32 18.80
N GLN A 224 22.08 8.14 18.21
CA GLN A 224 21.26 7.67 17.10
C GLN A 224 19.84 7.31 17.56
N TYR A 225 19.70 6.70 18.75
CA TYR A 225 18.43 6.35 19.36
C TYR A 225 17.55 7.58 19.57
N GLU A 226 18.10 8.64 20.19
CA GLU A 226 17.38 9.91 20.39
C GLU A 226 16.91 10.53 19.07
N ARG A 227 17.73 10.43 18.02
CA ARG A 227 17.39 10.93 16.68
C ARG A 227 16.19 10.18 16.10
N VAL A 228 16.22 8.85 16.11
CA VAL A 228 15.13 8.01 15.60
C VAL A 228 13.87 8.18 16.46
N TYR A 229 14.03 8.21 17.78
CA TYR A 229 12.92 8.47 18.70
C TYR A 229 12.22 9.78 18.37
N LYS A 230 12.99 10.87 18.22
CA LYS A 230 12.45 12.18 17.84
C LYS A 230 11.71 12.14 16.50
N GLN A 231 12.24 11.45 15.49
CA GLN A 231 11.56 11.28 14.21
C GLN A 231 10.21 10.57 14.39
N LEU A 232 10.19 9.42 15.05
CA LEU A 232 8.97 8.65 15.29
C LEU A 232 7.95 9.44 16.11
N SER A 233 8.38 10.25 17.07
CA SER A 233 7.49 11.12 17.85
C SER A 233 6.79 12.20 17.02
N THR A 234 7.24 12.52 15.81
CA THR A 234 6.53 13.45 14.91
C THR A 234 5.38 12.80 14.14
N LEU A 235 5.23 11.47 14.22
CA LEU A 235 4.20 10.73 13.50
C LEU A 235 2.78 11.28 13.72
N PRO A 236 2.33 11.65 14.94
CA PRO A 236 0.99 12.20 15.14
C PRO A 236 0.72 13.48 14.35
N GLU A 237 1.71 14.37 14.21
CA GLU A 237 1.59 15.60 13.43
C GLU A 237 1.47 15.30 11.93
N ILE A 238 2.23 14.32 11.43
CA ILE A 238 2.14 13.85 10.05
C ILE A 238 0.77 13.23 9.78
N MET A 239 0.27 12.40 10.70
CA MET A 239 -1.06 11.78 10.63
C MET A 239 -2.16 12.83 10.53
N GLU A 240 -2.10 13.87 11.36
CA GLU A 240 -3.08 14.94 11.33
C GLU A 240 -3.03 15.73 10.01
N SER A 241 -1.82 16.00 9.50
CA SER A 241 -1.69 16.67 8.21
C SER A 241 -2.27 15.85 7.05
N HIS A 242 -2.04 14.53 7.04
CA HIS A 242 -2.61 13.64 6.02
C HIS A 242 -4.12 13.49 6.18
N ARG A 243 -4.65 13.51 7.41
CA ARG A 243 -6.10 13.52 7.66
C ARG A 243 -6.76 14.71 6.96
N LEU A 244 -6.17 15.90 7.06
CA LEU A 244 -6.65 17.09 6.36
C LEU A 244 -6.57 16.93 4.83
N ASP A 245 -5.49 16.34 4.31
CA ASP A 245 -5.34 16.08 2.87
C ASP A 245 -6.49 15.21 2.34
N VAL A 246 -6.84 14.15 3.06
CA VAL A 246 -7.94 13.25 2.71
C VAL A 246 -9.28 13.99 2.70
N ILE A 247 -9.52 14.84 3.71
CA ILE A 247 -10.74 15.65 3.78
C ILE A 247 -10.84 16.59 2.56
N TYR A 248 -9.75 17.24 2.16
CA TYR A 248 -9.76 18.10 0.97
C TYR A 248 -10.00 17.32 -0.32
N VAL A 249 -9.44 16.11 -0.45
CA VAL A 249 -9.77 15.22 -1.58
C VAL A 249 -11.27 14.91 -1.64
N LEU A 250 -11.90 14.64 -0.48
CA LEU A 250 -13.34 14.38 -0.43
C LEU A 250 -14.18 15.62 -0.80
N TYR A 251 -13.74 16.83 -0.42
CA TYR A 251 -14.39 18.07 -0.86
C TYR A 251 -14.30 18.24 -2.37
N GLU A 252 -13.13 18.00 -2.98
CA GLU A 252 -12.98 18.08 -4.44
C GLU A 252 -13.85 17.04 -5.16
N LEU A 253 -13.97 15.83 -4.61
CA LEU A 253 -14.89 14.82 -5.16
C LEU A 253 -16.35 15.29 -5.10
N ALA A 254 -16.77 15.94 -4.02
CA ALA A 254 -18.10 16.50 -3.90
C ALA A 254 -18.34 17.66 -4.89
N GLU A 255 -17.37 18.57 -5.05
CA GLU A 255 -17.42 19.65 -6.05
C GLU A 255 -17.52 19.10 -7.46
N TYR A 256 -16.71 18.09 -7.79
CA TYR A 256 -16.74 17.41 -9.08
C TYR A 256 -18.12 16.80 -9.36
N ASN A 257 -18.68 16.04 -8.42
CA ASN A 257 -19.99 15.41 -8.59
C ASN A 257 -21.10 16.45 -8.78
N SER A 258 -21.05 17.56 -8.03
CA SER A 258 -21.98 18.68 -8.18
C SER A 258 -21.86 19.32 -9.57
N ALA A 259 -20.63 19.59 -10.04
CA ALA A 259 -20.38 20.13 -11.37
C ALA A 259 -20.88 19.20 -12.48
N CYS A 260 -20.69 17.88 -12.34
CA CYS A 260 -21.23 16.90 -13.28
C CYS A 260 -22.76 16.87 -13.28
N ALA A 261 -23.41 16.96 -12.11
CA ALA A 261 -24.87 17.02 -12.02
C ALA A 261 -25.43 18.26 -12.73
N VAL A 262 -24.81 19.44 -12.51
CA VAL A 262 -25.18 20.69 -13.20
C VAL A 262 -24.97 20.56 -14.71
N ALA A 263 -23.85 19.97 -15.14
CA ALA A 263 -23.55 19.74 -16.56
C ALA A 263 -24.54 18.78 -17.23
N ALA A 264 -25.08 17.80 -16.50
CA ALA A 264 -26.05 16.83 -17.03
C ALA A 264 -27.47 17.39 -17.15
N GLN A 265 -27.83 18.43 -16.38
CA GLN A 265 -29.20 18.95 -16.32
C GLN A 265 -29.80 19.35 -17.68
N PRO A 266 -29.07 20.05 -18.58
CA PRO A 266 -29.60 20.38 -19.89
C PRO A 266 -29.94 19.14 -20.74
N VAL A 267 -29.18 18.05 -20.58
CA VAL A 267 -29.44 16.79 -21.28
C VAL A 267 -30.70 16.12 -20.74
N ALA A 268 -30.90 16.13 -19.42
CA ALA A 268 -32.11 15.58 -18.80
C ALA A 268 -33.38 16.30 -19.28
N ASN A 269 -33.30 17.61 -19.48
CA ASN A 269 -34.44 18.40 -19.97
C ASN A 269 -34.85 18.03 -21.40
N LEU A 270 -33.96 17.45 -22.22
CA LEU A 270 -34.29 16.99 -23.57
C LEU A 270 -35.21 15.77 -23.58
N CYS A 271 -35.32 15.04 -22.46
CA CYS A 271 -36.19 13.86 -22.35
C CYS A 271 -37.64 14.21 -21.99
N HIS A 272 -37.92 15.48 -21.71
CA HIS A 272 -39.25 15.97 -21.32
C HIS A 272 -39.97 16.74 -22.44
N ASP A 273 -39.31 16.94 -23.58
CA ASP A 273 -39.84 17.53 -24.81
C ASP A 273 -40.07 16.45 -25.89
#